data_AF-A0A9P7ASQ0-F1
#
_entry.id   AF-A0A9P7ASQ0-F1
#
_cell.length_a   1.000
_cell.length_b   1.000
_cell.length_c   1.000
_cell.angle_alpha   90.00
_cell.angle_beta   90.00
_cell.angle_gamma   90.00
#
_symmetry.space_group_name_H-M   'P 1'
#
loop_
_entity.id
_entity.type
_entity.pdbx_description
1 polymer ?
#
loop_
_entity_poly.entity_id
_entity_poly.type
_entity_poly.pdbx_seq_one_letter_code
_entity_poly.pdbx_strand_id
1 'polypeptide(L)'
;VWLLADETRLVDYIVDKHSKGGDGMNFMKTFWTNTTLHMVAGPVPKGAPKTYNSCQSKWALILKMYKVINKMNDTSGLLYNMEKGANIDDGGETMRADYISVCNPDMRAFKNKGWPHFQKLQGVILATTGG
;
A
#
# COMPACT_ATOMS: atom_id res chain seq x y z
N VAL A 1 14.15 -8.14 -2.59
CA VAL A 1 12.69 -8.38 -2.52
C VAL A 1 12.18 -7.94 -1.15
N TRP A 2 10.98 -7.34 -1.08
CA TRP A 2 10.29 -6.99 0.16
C TRP A 2 9.35 -8.13 0.52
N LEU A 3 9.45 -8.68 1.74
CA LEU A 3 8.53 -9.73 2.16
C LEU A 3 7.19 -9.12 2.60
N LEU A 4 6.11 -9.90 2.53
CA LEU A 4 4.79 -9.46 3.02
C LEU A 4 4.84 -9.03 4.50
N ALA A 5 5.65 -9.71 5.32
CA ALA A 5 5.83 -9.34 6.73
C ALA A 5 6.50 -7.96 6.90
N ASP A 6 7.50 -7.65 6.07
CA ASP A 6 8.16 -6.33 6.06
C ASP A 6 7.20 -5.24 5.59
N GLU A 7 6.42 -5.54 4.56
CA GLU A 7 5.41 -4.64 4.02
C GLU A 7 4.33 -4.35 5.07
N THR A 8 3.84 -5.40 5.74
CA THR A 8 2.86 -5.29 6.82
C THR A 8 3.39 -4.42 7.94
N ARG A 9 4.63 -4.63 8.37
CA ARG A 9 5.26 -3.81 9.41
C ARG A 9 5.38 -2.34 9.01
N LEU A 10 5.76 -2.06 7.76
CA LEU A 10 5.84 -0.70 7.23
C LEU A 10 4.45 -0.03 7.25
N VAL A 11 3.42 -0.72 6.74
CA VAL A 11 2.05 -0.22 6.71
C VAL A 11 1.53 0.02 8.13
N ASP A 12 1.72 -0.94 9.05
CA ASP A 12 1.26 -0.82 10.43
C ASP A 12 1.90 0.36 11.16
N TYR A 13 3.21 0.56 10.96
CA TYR A 13 3.91 1.72 11.52
C TYR A 13 3.37 3.04 10.97
N ILE A 14 3.14 3.12 9.66
CA ILE A 14 2.65 4.34 9.00
C ILE A 14 1.20 4.63 9.40
N VAL A 15 0.35 3.59 9.52
CA VAL A 15 -1.03 3.70 9.99
C VAL A 15 -1.08 4.16 11.45
N ASP A 16 -0.24 3.62 12.34
CA ASP A 16 -0.13 4.08 13.72
C ASP A 16 0.30 5.56 13.81
N LYS A 17 1.20 5.97 12.91
CA LYS A 17 1.75 7.34 12.86
C LYS A 17 1.12 8.24 11.80
N HIS A 18 -0.07 7.92 11.31
CA HIS A 18 -0.69 8.63 10.19
C HIS A 18 -0.91 10.12 10.45
N SER A 19 -1.13 10.52 11.70
CA SER A 19 -1.25 11.92 12.13
C SER A 19 0.01 12.76 11.90
N LYS A 20 1.15 12.13 11.57
CA LYS A 20 2.39 12.80 11.16
C LYS A 20 2.49 13.03 9.66
N GLY A 21 1.55 12.49 8.88
CA GLY A 21 1.43 12.72 7.46
C GLY A 21 0.65 14.01 7.19
N GLY A 22 1.07 14.75 6.17
CA GLY A 22 0.24 15.80 5.58
C GLY A 22 -0.73 15.22 4.55
N ASP A 23 -1.30 16.10 3.73
CA ASP A 23 -2.28 15.76 2.69
C ASP A 23 -1.83 14.56 1.84
N GLY A 24 -2.73 13.58 1.73
CA GLY A 24 -2.47 12.36 0.96
C GLY A 24 -1.38 11.47 1.54
N MET A 25 -1.11 11.56 2.85
CA MET A 25 -0.10 10.76 3.57
C MET A 25 1.32 11.01 3.07
N ASN A 26 1.64 12.28 2.84
CA ASN A 26 2.99 12.74 2.54
C ASN A 26 3.75 13.01 3.84
N PHE A 27 4.94 12.43 3.98
CA PHE A 27 5.72 12.49 5.22
C PHE A 27 7.05 13.23 5.04
N MET A 28 7.44 14.01 6.05
CA MET A 28 8.72 14.71 6.09
C MET A 28 9.91 13.75 6.24
N LYS A 29 11.12 14.23 5.94
CA LYS A 29 12.37 13.45 6.05
C LYS A 29 12.57 12.82 7.43
N THR A 30 12.26 13.56 8.50
CA THR A 30 12.40 13.08 9.89
C THR A 30 11.53 11.86 10.18
N PHE A 31 10.33 11.80 9.59
CA PHE A 31 9.45 10.65 9.70
C PHE A 31 10.11 9.41 9.09
N TRP A 32 10.63 9.51 7.87
CA TRP A 32 11.26 8.39 7.18
C TRP A 32 12.54 7.90 7.87
N THR A 33 13.31 8.80 8.51
CA THR A 33 14.41 8.40 9.38
C THR A 33 13.92 7.53 10.55
N ASN A 34 12.84 7.94 11.23
CA ASN A 34 12.24 7.17 12.31
C ASN A 34 11.65 5.83 11.82
N THR A 35 11.03 5.83 10.64
CA THR A 35 10.55 4.62 9.98
C THR A 35 11.69 3.63 9.72
N THR A 36 12.82 4.09 9.18
CA THR A 36 14.00 3.25 8.98
C THR A 36 14.51 2.65 10.28
N LEU A 37 14.62 3.46 11.34
CA LEU A 37 15.02 2.97 12.67
C LEU A 37 14.04 1.89 13.18
N HIS A 38 12.74 2.13 13.04
CA HIS A 38 11.72 1.16 13.43
C HIS A 38 11.80 -0.15 12.63
N MET A 39 12.08 -0.07 11.33
CA MET A 39 12.20 -1.24 10.46
C MET A 39 13.47 -2.05 10.75
N VAL A 40 14.59 -1.39 11.10
CA VAL A 40 15.86 -2.05 11.44
C VAL A 40 15.85 -2.63 12.85
N ALA A 41 15.15 -2.02 13.80
CA ALA A 41 14.99 -2.51 15.17
C ALA A 41 14.07 -3.74 15.30
N GLY A 42 13.44 -4.18 14.20
CA GLY A 42 12.60 -5.37 14.16
C GLY A 42 13.37 -6.69 14.06
N PRO A 43 12.67 -7.83 13.95
CA PRO A 43 13.28 -9.09 13.53
C PRO A 43 14.11 -8.85 12.28
N VAL A 44 15.32 -9.44 12.22
CA VAL A 44 16.29 -9.23 11.13
C VAL A 44 15.56 -9.20 9.79
N PRO A 45 15.56 -8.08 9.06
CA PRO A 45 14.86 -7.98 7.79
C PRO A 45 15.38 -9.06 6.85
N LYS A 46 14.61 -10.13 6.62
CA LYS A 46 14.95 -11.11 5.60
C LYS A 46 14.70 -10.47 4.25
N GLY A 47 15.76 -10.19 3.49
CA GLY A 47 15.65 -9.61 2.15
C GLY A 47 16.32 -8.25 2.00
N ALA A 48 15.72 -7.36 1.21
CA ALA A 48 16.37 -6.09 0.82
C ALA A 48 16.55 -5.12 2.01
N PRO A 49 17.67 -4.34 2.05
CA PRO A 49 17.90 -3.34 3.07
C PRO A 49 16.73 -2.35 3.22
N LYS A 50 16.30 -2.13 4.46
CA LYS A 50 15.18 -1.23 4.80
C LYS A 50 15.67 0.20 5.03
N THR A 51 16.42 0.72 4.05
CA THR A 51 16.92 2.10 4.08
C THR A 51 15.78 3.10 3.97
N TYR A 52 16.09 4.37 4.24
CA TYR A 52 15.21 5.52 4.04
C TYR A 52 14.55 5.48 2.65
N ASN A 53 15.36 5.40 1.59
CA ASN A 53 14.88 5.42 0.21
C ASN A 53 14.02 4.18 -0.10
N SER A 54 14.39 3.02 0.45
CA SER A 54 13.66 1.76 0.26
C SER A 54 12.26 1.84 0.87
N CYS A 55 12.14 2.36 2.11
CA CYS A 55 10.86 2.52 2.79
C CYS A 55 9.96 3.52 2.09
N GLN A 56 10.52 4.68 1.69
CA GLN A 56 9.77 5.72 1.00
C GLN A 56 9.26 5.24 -0.37
N SER A 57 10.12 4.62 -1.19
CA SER A 57 9.73 4.08 -2.49
C SER A 57 8.69 2.98 -2.37
N LYS A 58 8.81 2.11 -1.36
CA LYS A 58 7.82 1.06 -1.11
C LYS A 58 6.46 1.65 -0.71
N TRP A 59 6.44 2.65 0.16
CA TRP A 59 5.21 3.35 0.53
C TRP A 59 4.54 4.04 -0.67
N ALA A 60 5.31 4.72 -1.51
CA ALA A 60 4.78 5.36 -2.71
C ALA A 60 4.10 4.35 -3.64
N LEU A 61 4.67 3.14 -3.79
CA LEU A 61 4.07 2.06 -4.57
C LEU A 61 2.76 1.56 -3.95
N ILE A 62 2.74 1.35 -2.63
CA ILE A 62 1.55 0.94 -1.86
C ILE A 62 0.42 1.96 -2.04
N LEU A 63 0.71 3.26 -1.90
CA LEU A 63 -0.27 4.31 -2.12
C LEU A 63 -0.77 4.37 -3.57
N LYS A 64 0.13 4.20 -4.55
CA LYS A 64 -0.26 4.16 -5.97
C LYS A 64 -1.22 3.02 -6.25
N MET A 65 -0.97 1.84 -5.68
CA MET A 65 -1.87 0.70 -5.77
C MET A 65 -3.22 0.95 -5.11
N TYR A 66 -3.22 1.50 -3.88
CA TYR A 66 -4.46 1.88 -3.21
C TYR A 66 -5.31 2.79 -4.09
N LYS A 67 -4.71 3.84 -4.68
CA LYS A 67 -5.42 4.77 -5.57
C LYS A 67 -6.03 4.08 -6.80
N VAL A 68 -5.29 3.15 -7.40
CA VAL A 68 -5.78 2.37 -8.55
C VAL A 68 -6.95 1.47 -8.14
N ILE A 69 -6.85 0.76 -7.01
CA ILE A 69 -7.93 -0.09 -6.49
C ILE A 69 -9.16 0.74 -6.09
N ASN A 70 -8.96 1.86 -5.40
CA ASN A 70 -10.04 2.75 -5.01
C ASN A 70 -10.76 3.32 -6.24
N LYS A 71 -10.01 3.79 -7.25
CA LYS A 71 -10.59 4.25 -8.52
C LYS A 71 -11.37 3.16 -9.24
N MET A 72 -10.89 1.92 -9.23
CA MET A 72 -11.62 0.79 -9.80
C MET A 72 -12.95 0.58 -9.07
N ASN A 73 -12.96 0.59 -7.73
CA ASN A 73 -14.19 0.48 -6.94
C ASN A 73 -15.18 1.59 -7.28
N ASP A 74 -14.71 2.84 -7.31
CA ASP A 74 -15.56 4.01 -7.57
C ASP A 74 -16.17 3.97 -8.99
N THR A 75 -15.42 3.49 -9.99
CA THR A 75 -15.84 3.52 -11.41
C THR A 75 -16.73 2.34 -11.79
N SER A 76 -16.50 1.15 -11.20
CA SER A 76 -17.13 -0.10 -11.64
C SER A 76 -18.25 -0.61 -10.72
N GLY A 77 -18.45 0.02 -9.55
CA GLY A 77 -19.32 -0.51 -8.50
C GLY A 77 -18.86 -1.87 -7.94
N LEU A 78 -17.67 -2.35 -8.35
CA LEU A 78 -17.05 -3.54 -7.79
C LEU A 78 -16.58 -3.21 -6.38
N LEU A 79 -17.19 -3.87 -5.39
CA LEU A 79 -16.71 -3.82 -4.02
C LEU A 79 -15.45 -4.68 -3.94
N TYR A 80 -14.27 -4.05 -3.90
CA TYR A 80 -13.05 -4.71 -3.45
C TYR A 80 -13.35 -5.43 -2.14
N ASN A 81 -13.23 -6.75 -2.13
CA ASN A 81 -13.47 -7.53 -0.93
C ASN A 81 -12.34 -8.53 -0.72
N MET A 82 -12.20 -8.96 0.54
CA MET A 82 -11.07 -9.80 0.94
C MET A 82 -11.08 -11.19 0.28
N GLU A 83 -12.22 -11.63 -0.25
CA GLU A 83 -12.41 -12.94 -0.88
C GLU A 83 -12.04 -12.92 -2.37
N LYS A 84 -12.48 -11.90 -3.11
CA LYS A 84 -12.32 -11.79 -4.58
C LYS A 84 -11.19 -10.84 -4.99
N GLY A 85 -10.63 -10.07 -4.06
CA GLY A 85 -9.60 -9.07 -4.34
C GLY A 85 -10.15 -7.97 -5.24
N ALA A 86 -9.39 -7.61 -6.28
CA ALA A 86 -9.80 -6.58 -7.24
C ALA A 86 -10.93 -7.03 -8.18
N ASN A 87 -11.25 -8.34 -8.21
CA ASN A 87 -12.31 -8.94 -9.02
C ASN A 87 -12.35 -8.41 -10.47
N ILE A 88 -11.16 -8.23 -11.07
CA ILE A 88 -11.00 -7.77 -12.46
C ILE A 88 -11.41 -8.93 -13.38
N ASP A 89 -12.71 -9.01 -13.68
CA ASP A 89 -13.29 -9.76 -14.80
C ASP A 89 -12.62 -9.33 -16.12
N ASP A 90 -12.64 -10.22 -17.13
CA ASP A 90 -12.16 -9.96 -18.50
C ASP A 90 -12.81 -8.72 -19.17
N GLY A 91 -13.88 -8.15 -18.63
CA GLY A 91 -14.59 -6.98 -19.17
C GLY A 91 -13.88 -5.61 -19.12
N GLY A 92 -12.63 -5.49 -18.65
CA GLY A 92 -11.94 -4.20 -18.49
C GLY A 92 -10.44 -4.21 -18.80
N GLU A 93 -10.06 -4.26 -20.09
CA GLU A 93 -8.65 -4.28 -20.53
C GLU A 93 -7.81 -3.11 -20.00
N THR A 94 -8.35 -1.90 -19.96
CA THR A 94 -7.64 -0.70 -19.49
C THR A 94 -7.39 -0.72 -17.98
N MET A 95 -8.39 -1.11 -17.20
CA MET A 95 -8.26 -1.28 -15.73
C MET A 95 -7.27 -2.41 -15.40
N ARG A 96 -7.27 -3.48 -16.21
CA ARG A 96 -6.31 -4.58 -16.12
C ARG A 96 -4.89 -4.12 -16.46
N ALA A 97 -4.71 -3.29 -17.48
CA ALA A 97 -3.40 -2.75 -17.86
C ALA A 97 -2.84 -1.81 -16.79
N ASP A 98 -3.66 -0.88 -16.27
CA ASP A 98 -3.29 0.01 -15.18
C ASP A 98 -2.86 -0.80 -13.96
N TYR A 99 -3.68 -1.76 -13.52
CA TYR A 99 -3.36 -2.66 -12.41
C TYR A 99 -2.06 -3.45 -12.66
N ILE A 100 -1.87 -4.05 -13.82
CA ILE A 100 -0.64 -4.81 -14.15
C ILE A 100 0.59 -3.89 -14.19
N SER A 101 0.45 -2.65 -14.67
CA SER A 101 1.56 -1.69 -14.79
C SER A 101 2.08 -1.20 -13.44
N VAL A 102 1.21 -1.11 -12.43
CA VAL A 102 1.58 -0.71 -11.07
C VAL A 102 1.85 -1.87 -10.12
N CYS A 103 1.43 -3.09 -10.45
CA CYS A 103 1.67 -4.25 -9.61
C CYS A 103 3.09 -4.79 -9.78
N ASN A 104 3.86 -4.78 -8.69
CA ASN A 104 5.08 -5.58 -8.62
C ASN A 104 4.73 -7.10 -8.65
N PRO A 105 5.71 -7.99 -8.85
CA PRO A 105 5.48 -9.44 -8.90
C PRO A 105 4.78 -10.01 -7.64
N ASP A 106 5.15 -9.52 -6.46
CA ASP A 106 4.58 -9.96 -5.17
C ASP A 106 3.09 -9.57 -5.04
N MET A 107 2.70 -8.47 -5.68
CA MET A 107 1.37 -7.88 -5.60
C MET A 107 0.40 -8.41 -6.67
N ARG A 108 0.92 -9.03 -7.73
CA ARG A 108 0.09 -9.80 -8.69
C ARG A 108 -0.70 -10.90 -7.99
N ALA A 109 -0.20 -11.41 -6.87
CA ALA A 109 -0.88 -12.41 -6.03
C ALA A 109 -2.22 -11.90 -5.46
N PHE A 110 -2.41 -10.58 -5.35
CA PHE A 110 -3.64 -9.96 -4.83
C PHE A 110 -4.64 -9.56 -5.93
N LYS A 111 -4.42 -9.98 -7.18
CA LYS A 111 -5.39 -9.77 -8.26
C LYS A 111 -6.73 -10.43 -7.95
N ASN A 112 -6.68 -11.69 -7.51
CA ASN A 112 -7.84 -12.55 -7.24
C ASN A 112 -7.94 -12.92 -5.75
N LYS A 113 -7.31 -12.14 -4.87
CA LYS A 113 -7.32 -12.36 -3.41
C LYS A 113 -7.19 -11.02 -2.70
N GLY A 114 -7.85 -10.86 -1.56
CA GLY A 114 -7.78 -9.64 -0.76
C GLY A 114 -6.35 -9.24 -0.39
N TRP A 115 -6.05 -7.96 -0.53
CA TRP A 115 -4.84 -7.29 -0.07
C TRP A 115 -5.11 -6.79 1.34
N PRO A 116 -4.45 -7.36 2.36
CA PRO A 116 -4.72 -7.04 3.77
C PRO A 116 -4.51 -5.58 4.14
N HIS A 117 -3.74 -4.83 3.33
CA HIS A 117 -3.46 -3.42 3.61
C HIS A 117 -4.53 -2.48 3.06
N PHE A 118 -5.38 -2.90 2.13
CA PHE A 118 -6.37 -2.02 1.51
C PHE A 118 -7.31 -1.40 2.55
N GLN A 119 -7.92 -2.20 3.42
CA GLN A 119 -8.84 -1.71 4.46
C GLN A 119 -8.14 -0.80 5.48
N LYS A 120 -6.91 -1.15 5.88
CA LYS A 120 -6.11 -0.32 6.80
C LYS A 120 -5.81 1.06 6.20
N LEU A 121 -5.45 1.10 4.92
CA LEU A 121 -5.18 2.34 4.20
C LEU A 121 -6.44 3.16 3.96
N GLN A 122 -7.56 2.51 3.64
CA GLN A 122 -8.83 3.18 3.40
C GLN A 122 -9.29 3.98 4.63
N GLY A 123 -9.25 3.36 5.82
CA GLY A 123 -9.65 4.03 7.07
C GLY A 123 -8.78 5.26 7.37
N VAL A 124 -7.48 5.17 7.13
CA VAL A 124 -6.54 6.27 7.39
C VAL A 124 -6.63 7.37 6.34
N ILE A 125 -6.69 7.03 5.05
CA ILE A 125 -6.74 8.01 3.97
C ILE A 125 -8.03 8.82 4.06
N LEU A 126 -9.18 8.17 4.29
CA LEU A 126 -10.45 8.87 4.49
C LEU A 126 -10.40 9.81 5.70
N ALA A 127 -9.78 9.40 6.81
CA ALA A 127 -9.59 10.26 7.98
C ALA A 127 -8.71 11.49 7.71
N THR A 128 -7.73 11.39 6.79
CA THR A 128 -6.83 12.49 6.44
C THR A 128 -7.36 13.43 5.34
N THR A 129 -8.40 13.05 4.60
CA THR A 129 -8.93 13.85 3.48
C THR A 129 -10.17 14.67 3.88
N GLY A 130 -10.64 14.53 5.12
CA GLY A 130 -11.82 15.21 5.67
C GLY A 130 -11.51 16.38 6.62
N GLY A 131 -10.32 16.99 6.51
CA GLY A 131 -9.89 18.13 7.32
C GLY A 131 -9.86 19.43 6.53
#